data_AF-A0A4Y9LUB6-F1
#
_entry.id   AF-A0A4Y9LUB6-F1
#
_cell.length_a   1.000
_cell.length_b   1.000
_cell.length_c   1.000
_cell.angle_alpha   90.00
_cell.angle_beta   90.00
_cell.angle_gamma   90.00
#
_symmetry.space_group_name_H-M   'P 1'
#
loop_
_entity.id
_entity.type
_entity.pdbx_description
1 polymer ?
#
loop_
_entity_poly.entity_id
_entity_poly.type
_entity_poly.pdbx_seq_one_letter_code
_entity_poly.pdbx_strand_id
1 'polypeptide(L)'
;MRFYAQHPALRARQVAADLGVLLWAVLWVLVARAVHAAVLVLAEPGRAVEDLGRSVAGSMGSAASAAEDVPLVGDELATPFDALSGAAGSVRGAGQSAQDAVDTLALVLAVVLVVLPVGWLLSRWLPARLRYAREAGAARQMLAGVPDVELLAARA
;
A
#
# COMPACT_ATOMS: atom_id res chain seq x y z
N MET A 1 -35.29 -8.14 2.71
CA MET A 1 -34.66 -7.16 1.79
C MET A 1 -34.17 -7.88 0.55
N ARG A 2 -34.74 -7.61 -0.64
CA ARG A 2 -34.37 -8.32 -1.88
C ARG A 2 -33.35 -7.51 -2.69
N PHE A 3 -32.11 -8.01 -2.70
CA PHE A 3 -30.90 -7.37 -3.26
C PHE A 3 -30.72 -7.50 -4.79
N TYR A 4 -31.63 -8.14 -5.53
CA TYR A 4 -31.47 -8.37 -6.97
C TYR A 4 -32.76 -8.21 -7.78
N ALA A 5 -32.62 -7.68 -9.00
CA ALA A 5 -33.71 -7.46 -9.96
C ALA A 5 -34.23 -8.78 -10.56
N GLN A 6 -35.54 -8.85 -10.83
CA GLN A 6 -36.27 -10.02 -11.32
C GLN A 6 -36.05 -10.32 -12.81
N HIS A 7 -35.39 -9.43 -13.56
CA HIS A 7 -35.11 -9.61 -14.99
C HIS A 7 -33.68 -10.15 -15.21
N PRO A 8 -33.51 -11.33 -15.84
CA PRO A 8 -32.22 -12.01 -15.95
C PRO A 8 -31.15 -11.19 -16.71
N ALA A 9 -31.56 -10.40 -17.70
CA ALA A 9 -30.66 -9.52 -18.46
C ALA A 9 -30.06 -8.38 -17.61
N LEU A 10 -30.83 -7.81 -16.69
CA LEU A 10 -30.34 -6.78 -15.75
C LEU A 10 -29.45 -7.42 -14.66
N ARG A 11 -29.76 -8.66 -14.27
CA ARG A 11 -28.97 -9.45 -13.33
C ARG A 11 -27.56 -9.71 -13.84
N ALA A 12 -27.45 -10.20 -15.08
CA ALA A 12 -26.17 -10.51 -15.72
C ALA A 12 -25.29 -9.26 -15.86
N ARG A 13 -25.89 -8.11 -16.22
CA ARG A 13 -25.16 -6.84 -16.34
C ARG A 13 -24.63 -6.31 -15.00
N GLN A 14 -25.35 -6.53 -13.91
CA GLN A 14 -24.89 -6.21 -12.55
C GLN A 14 -23.74 -7.10 -12.11
N VAL A 15 -23.84 -8.42 -12.32
CA VAL A 15 -22.75 -9.36 -12.02
C VAL A 15 -21.51 -9.04 -12.84
N ALA A 16 -21.67 -8.77 -14.15
CA ALA A 16 -20.55 -8.40 -15.02
C ALA A 16 -19.90 -7.07 -14.60
N ALA A 17 -20.68 -6.09 -14.14
CA ALA A 17 -20.15 -4.84 -13.62
C ALA A 17 -19.39 -5.04 -12.29
N ASP A 18 -19.94 -5.82 -11.36
CA ASP A 18 -19.29 -6.14 -10.09
C ASP A 18 -17.99 -6.92 -10.33
N LEU A 19 -18.00 -7.90 -11.24
CA LEU A 19 -16.80 -8.63 -11.66
C LEU A 19 -15.78 -7.73 -12.36
N GLY A 20 -16.22 -6.78 -13.17
CA GLY A 20 -15.34 -5.81 -13.82
C GLY A 20 -14.63 -4.90 -12.80
N VAL A 21 -15.35 -4.42 -11.79
CA VAL A 21 -14.77 -3.64 -10.68
C VAL A 21 -13.80 -4.48 -9.87
N LEU A 22 -14.14 -5.74 -9.56
CA LEU A 22 -13.25 -6.65 -8.86
C LEU A 22 -11.98 -6.95 -9.66
N LEU A 23 -12.11 -7.28 -10.95
CA LEU A 23 -10.98 -7.57 -11.82
C LEU A 23 -10.07 -6.34 -11.94
N TRP A 24 -10.65 -5.15 -12.07
CA TRP A 24 -9.92 -3.90 -12.11
C TRP A 24 -9.15 -3.64 -10.81
N ALA A 25 -9.79 -3.82 -9.65
CA ALA A 25 -9.14 -3.66 -8.37
C ALA A 25 -7.99 -4.67 -8.19
N VAL A 26 -8.22 -5.94 -8.53
CA VAL A 26 -7.19 -6.99 -8.49
C VAL A 26 -6.01 -6.63 -9.40
N LEU A 27 -6.27 -6.19 -10.63
CA LEU A 27 -5.23 -5.76 -11.56
C LEU A 27 -4.35 -4.67 -10.94
N TRP A 28 -4.95 -3.60 -10.40
CA TRP A 28 -4.18 -2.50 -9.81
C TRP A 28 -3.44 -2.89 -8.54
N VAL A 29 -3.98 -3.79 -7.74
CA VAL A 29 -3.25 -4.38 -6.60
C VAL A 29 -2.03 -5.14 -7.09
N LEU A 30 -2.15 -5.95 -8.15
CA LEU A 30 -1.01 -6.68 -8.72
C LEU A 30 0.06 -5.72 -9.25
N VAL A 31 -0.33 -4.67 -9.99
CA VAL A 31 0.61 -3.65 -10.46
C VAL A 31 1.28 -2.94 -9.29
N ALA A 32 0.54 -2.54 -8.26
CA ALA A 32 1.08 -1.89 -7.08
C ALA A 32 2.09 -2.79 -6.34
N ARG A 33 1.82 -4.09 -6.22
CA ARG A 33 2.78 -5.05 -5.63
C ARG A 33 4.04 -5.18 -6.47
N ALA A 34 3.92 -5.24 -7.79
CA ALA A 34 5.07 -5.31 -8.68
C ALA A 34 5.94 -4.05 -8.59
N VAL A 35 5.33 -2.87 -8.60
CA VAL A 35 6.03 -1.59 -8.44
C VAL A 35 6.68 -1.48 -7.07
N HIS A 36 5.96 -1.84 -5.99
CA HIS A 36 6.50 -1.85 -4.64
C HIS A 36 7.75 -2.71 -4.53
N ALA A 37 7.69 -3.95 -5.04
CA ALA A 37 8.83 -4.86 -5.05
C ALA A 37 10.00 -4.30 -5.88
N ALA A 38 9.73 -3.71 -7.05
CA ALA A 38 10.76 -3.10 -7.87
C ALA A 38 11.44 -1.90 -7.16
N VAL A 39 10.68 -1.10 -6.41
CA VAL A 39 11.24 0.02 -5.64
C VAL A 39 12.08 -0.49 -4.47
N LEU A 40 11.68 -1.56 -3.77
CA LEU A 40 12.47 -2.13 -2.67
C LEU A 40 13.85 -2.65 -3.10
N VAL A 41 14.05 -2.97 -4.38
CA VAL A 41 15.38 -3.30 -4.93
C VAL A 41 16.33 -2.10 -4.82
N LEU A 42 15.82 -0.87 -4.90
CA LEU A 42 16.64 0.35 -4.73
C LEU A 42 17.14 0.52 -3.27
N ALA A 43 16.66 -0.28 -2.31
CA ALA A 43 17.19 -0.29 -0.95
C ALA A 43 18.48 -1.12 -0.83
N GLU A 44 18.80 -1.99 -1.80
CA GLU A 44 20.01 -2.83 -1.76
C GLU A 44 21.33 -2.04 -1.64
N PRO A 45 21.54 -0.95 -2.40
CA PRO A 45 22.72 -0.11 -2.22
C PRO A 45 22.81 0.49 -0.81
N GLY A 46 21.68 0.88 -0.22
CA GLY A 46 21.61 1.39 1.15
C GLY A 46 22.03 0.34 2.19
N ARG A 47 21.62 -0.93 1.99
CA ARG A 47 22.06 -2.07 2.81
C ARG A 47 23.56 -2.31 2.69
N ALA A 48 24.09 -2.30 1.46
CA ALA A 48 25.52 -2.48 1.24
C ALA A 48 26.35 -1.38 1.92
N VAL A 49 25.89 -0.13 1.86
CA VAL A 49 26.53 1.01 2.55
C VAL A 49 26.43 0.87 4.07
N GLU A 50 25.26 0.47 4.59
CA GLU A 50 25.08 0.20 6.01
C GLU A 50 26.05 -0.87 6.51
N ASP A 51 26.13 -2.00 5.80
CA ASP A 51 26.97 -3.14 6.14
C ASP A 51 28.46 -2.77 6.08
N LEU A 52 28.86 -2.01 5.07
CA LEU A 52 30.22 -1.49 4.95
C LEU A 52 30.55 -0.55 6.12
N GLY A 53 29.68 0.41 6.43
CA GLY A 53 29.86 1.31 7.56
C GLY A 53 29.96 0.57 8.88
N ARG A 54 29.14 -0.47 9.10
CA ARG A 54 29.18 -1.32 10.30
C ARG A 54 30.49 -2.08 10.42
N SER A 55 30.95 -2.69 9.32
CA SER A 55 32.21 -3.46 9.28
C SER A 55 33.44 -2.57 9.54
N VAL A 56 33.48 -1.40 8.90
CA VAL A 56 34.57 -0.44 9.08
C VAL A 56 34.56 0.13 10.50
N ALA A 57 33.39 0.52 11.02
CA ALA A 57 33.29 1.02 12.40
C ALA A 57 33.78 -0.03 13.42
N GLY A 58 33.37 -1.30 13.26
CA GLY A 58 33.83 -2.39 14.12
C GLY A 58 35.35 -2.63 14.04
N SER A 59 35.90 -2.62 12.82
CA SER A 59 37.34 -2.83 12.60
C SER A 59 38.18 -1.69 13.17
N MET A 60 37.76 -0.44 12.95
CA MET A 60 38.45 0.74 13.46
C MET A 60 38.31 0.85 14.98
N GLY A 61 37.13 0.58 15.56
CA GLY A 61 36.96 0.55 17.01
C GLY A 61 37.83 -0.52 17.68
N SER A 62 37.96 -1.70 17.06
CA SER A 62 38.87 -2.75 17.55
C SER A 62 40.34 -2.32 17.48
N ALA A 63 40.73 -1.62 16.41
CA ALA A 63 42.08 -1.06 16.28
C ALA A 63 42.35 0.06 17.29
N ALA A 64 41.35 0.90 17.59
CA ALA A 64 41.43 1.93 18.62
C ALA A 64 41.70 1.31 20.00
N SER A 65 40.91 0.29 20.39
CA SER A 65 41.12 -0.41 21.67
C SER A 65 42.51 -1.07 21.76
N ALA A 66 42.99 -1.68 20.68
CA ALA A 66 44.34 -2.26 20.66
C ALA A 66 45.45 -1.20 20.72
N ALA A 67 45.21 0.00 20.19
CA ALA A 67 46.14 1.11 20.25
C ALA A 67 46.19 1.74 21.65
N GLU A 68 45.05 1.80 22.35
CA GLU A 68 44.91 2.30 23.72
C GLU A 68 45.77 1.52 24.72
N ASP A 69 46.00 0.22 24.48
CA ASP A 69 46.85 -0.65 25.30
C ASP A 69 48.36 -0.31 25.24
N VAL A 70 48.80 0.64 24.40
CA VAL A 70 50.21 1.05 24.29
C VAL A 70 50.59 2.03 25.42
N PRO A 71 51.60 1.72 26.27
CA PRO A 71 52.01 2.61 27.33
C PRO A 71 52.52 3.96 26.80
N LEU A 72 52.26 5.05 27.52
CA LEU A 72 52.68 6.44 27.25
C LEU A 72 52.03 7.13 26.05
N VAL A 73 51.64 6.41 24.99
CA VAL A 73 51.14 7.01 23.73
C VAL A 73 49.83 6.39 23.22
N GLY A 74 49.19 5.50 23.99
CA GLY A 74 48.01 4.75 23.53
C GLY A 74 46.83 5.64 23.10
N ASP A 75 46.50 6.66 23.90
CA ASP A 75 45.41 7.60 23.60
C ASP A 75 45.61 8.33 22.26
N GLU A 76 46.84 8.76 22.00
CA GLU A 76 47.22 9.47 20.76
C GLU A 76 47.20 8.55 19.54
N LEU A 77 47.51 7.27 19.73
CA LEU A 77 47.41 6.25 18.69
C LEU A 77 45.95 5.82 18.43
N ALA A 78 45.10 5.79 19.46
CA ALA A 78 43.70 5.37 19.37
C ALA A 78 42.79 6.44 18.74
N THR A 79 43.07 7.73 19.02
CA THR A 79 42.29 8.89 18.53
C THR A 79 41.92 8.85 17.03
N PRO A 80 42.84 8.62 16.09
CA PRO A 80 42.48 8.56 14.66
C PRO A 80 41.57 7.38 14.30
N PHE A 81 41.73 6.24 14.97
CA PHE A 81 40.88 5.07 14.74
C PHE A 81 39.46 5.29 15.28
N ASP A 82 39.34 5.92 16.44
CA ASP A 82 38.04 6.31 17.00
C ASP A 82 37.31 7.32 16.11
N ALA A 83 38.04 8.31 15.57
CA ALA A 83 37.46 9.26 14.62
C ALA A 83 36.96 8.55 13.34
N LEU A 84 37.73 7.59 12.80
CA LEU A 84 37.33 6.78 11.66
C LEU A 84 36.13 5.87 11.98
N SER A 85 36.09 5.30 13.18
CA SER A 85 34.96 4.50 13.66
C SER A 85 33.67 5.33 13.72
N GLY A 86 33.74 6.53 14.30
CA GLY A 86 32.63 7.49 14.32
C GLY A 86 32.18 7.92 12.92
N ALA A 87 33.12 8.22 12.02
CA ALA A 87 32.82 8.55 10.64
C ALA A 87 32.11 7.38 9.91
N ALA A 88 32.61 6.15 10.07
CA ALA A 88 31.97 4.95 9.52
C ALA A 88 30.58 4.70 10.12
N GLY A 89 30.37 5.05 11.39
CA GLY A 89 29.06 5.06 12.04
C GLY A 89 28.07 6.02 11.37
N SER A 90 28.52 7.20 10.94
CA SER A 90 27.67 8.14 10.20
C SER A 90 27.32 7.63 8.80
N VAL A 91 28.26 6.99 8.10
CA VAL A 91 28.01 6.31 6.81
C VAL A 91 26.98 5.19 6.97
N ARG A 92 27.10 4.38 8.03
CA ARG A 92 26.10 3.36 8.37
C ARG A 92 24.71 3.98 8.55
N GLY A 93 24.60 5.05 9.32
CA GLY A 93 23.33 5.76 9.55
C GLY A 93 22.73 6.35 8.27
N ALA A 94 23.56 6.85 7.36
CA ALA A 94 23.11 7.30 6.04
C ALA A 94 22.57 6.14 5.18
N GLY A 95 23.22 4.97 5.22
CA GLY A 95 22.73 3.74 4.57
C GLY A 95 21.36 3.30 5.09
N GLN A 96 21.15 3.37 6.41
CA GLN A 96 19.84 3.08 7.03
C GLN A 96 18.77 4.10 6.60
N SER A 97 19.10 5.39 6.67
CA SER A 97 18.17 6.47 6.30
C SER A 97 17.73 6.37 4.83
N ALA A 98 18.63 5.96 3.93
CA ALA A 98 18.30 5.72 2.54
C ALA A 98 17.34 4.55 2.34
N GLN A 99 17.52 3.45 3.09
CA GLN A 99 16.60 2.32 3.07
C GLN A 99 15.21 2.73 3.55
N ASP A 100 15.11 3.44 4.68
CA ASP A 100 13.84 3.91 5.23
C ASP A 100 13.09 4.84 4.25
N ALA A 101 13.82 5.69 3.54
CA ALA A 101 13.26 6.56 2.51
C ALA A 101 12.71 5.76 1.31
N VAL A 102 13.45 4.75 0.86
CA VAL A 102 13.00 3.85 -0.23
C VAL A 102 11.77 3.06 0.19
N ASP A 103 11.75 2.51 1.40
CA ASP A 103 10.61 1.75 1.93
C ASP A 103 9.36 2.63 2.03
N THR A 104 9.51 3.86 2.54
CA THR A 104 8.43 4.85 2.60
C THR A 104 7.93 5.21 1.22
N LEU A 105 8.84 5.46 0.26
CA LEU A 105 8.49 5.77 -1.12
C LEU A 105 7.73 4.61 -1.79
N ALA A 106 8.21 3.38 -1.60
CA ALA A 106 7.59 2.18 -2.13
C ALA A 106 6.16 2.02 -1.62
N LEU A 107 5.92 2.31 -0.33
CA LEU A 107 4.60 2.24 0.27
C LEU A 107 3.67 3.33 -0.27
N VAL A 108 4.13 4.58 -0.32
CA VAL A 108 3.33 5.71 -0.83
C VAL A 108 2.94 5.48 -2.29
N LEU A 109 3.89 5.06 -3.14
CA LEU A 109 3.59 4.74 -4.54
C LEU A 109 2.55 3.63 -4.65
N ALA A 110 2.71 2.53 -3.91
CA ALA A 110 1.78 1.42 -3.95
C ALA A 110 0.36 1.83 -3.56
N VAL A 111 0.21 2.65 -2.52
CA VAL A 111 -1.09 3.17 -2.07
C VAL A 111 -1.71 4.06 -3.14
N VAL A 112 -0.96 5.03 -3.67
CA VAL A 112 -1.45 5.94 -4.71
C VAL A 112 -1.88 5.17 -5.96
N LEU A 113 -1.11 4.15 -6.35
CA LEU A 113 -1.39 3.34 -7.52
C LEU A 113 -2.66 2.51 -7.40
N VAL A 114 -3.10 2.17 -6.19
CA VAL A 114 -4.38 1.49 -5.96
C VAL A 114 -5.50 2.52 -5.79
N VAL A 115 -5.30 3.52 -4.93
CA VAL A 115 -6.34 4.46 -4.52
C VAL A 115 -6.83 5.32 -5.68
N LEU A 116 -5.95 5.82 -6.55
CA LEU A 116 -6.36 6.66 -7.68
C LEU A 116 -7.28 5.91 -8.66
N PRO A 117 -6.89 4.78 -9.26
CA PRO A 117 -7.72 4.10 -10.25
C PRO A 117 -8.96 3.43 -9.64
N VAL A 118 -8.84 2.84 -8.44
CA VAL A 118 -9.98 2.21 -7.76
C VAL A 118 -10.93 3.27 -7.24
N GLY A 119 -10.42 4.33 -6.59
CA GLY A 119 -11.22 5.45 -6.11
C GLY A 119 -11.92 6.18 -7.24
N TRP A 120 -11.24 6.41 -8.37
CA TRP A 120 -11.87 7.00 -9.56
C TRP A 120 -12.99 6.12 -10.10
N LEU A 121 -12.76 4.80 -10.28
CA LEU A 121 -13.77 3.88 -10.77
C LEU A 121 -14.97 3.81 -9.81
N LEU A 122 -14.71 3.70 -8.51
CA LEU A 122 -15.75 3.71 -7.47
C LEU A 122 -16.53 5.02 -7.49
N SER A 123 -15.87 6.19 -7.63
CA SER A 123 -16.54 7.48 -7.67
C SER A 123 -17.49 7.62 -8.87
N ARG A 124 -17.16 7.00 -10.01
CA ARG A 124 -18.00 6.96 -11.21
C ARG A 124 -19.15 5.96 -11.06
N TRP A 125 -18.91 4.85 -10.39
CA TRP A 125 -19.83 3.70 -10.32
C TRP A 125 -20.80 3.74 -9.14
N LEU A 126 -20.38 4.21 -7.96
CA LEU A 126 -21.21 4.38 -6.77
C LEU A 126 -22.49 5.21 -7.03
N PRO A 127 -22.44 6.40 -7.66
CA PRO A 127 -23.64 7.22 -7.85
C PRO A 127 -24.64 6.56 -8.80
N ALA A 128 -24.16 5.84 -9.83
CA ALA A 128 -25.02 5.05 -10.71
C ALA A 128 -25.72 3.92 -9.95
N ARG A 129 -24.99 3.21 -9.07
CA ARG A 129 -25.56 2.13 -8.25
C ARG A 129 -26.51 2.66 -7.17
N LEU A 130 -26.19 3.79 -6.54
CA LEU A 130 -27.03 4.45 -5.54
C LEU A 130 -28.31 5.01 -6.16
N ARG A 131 -28.25 5.59 -7.37
CA ARG A 131 -29.45 5.98 -8.12
C ARG A 131 -30.32 4.78 -8.45
N TYR A 132 -29.74 3.70 -8.97
CA TYR A 132 -30.50 2.49 -9.27
C TYR A 132 -31.13 1.89 -8.00
N ALA A 133 -30.42 1.88 -6.87
CA ALA A 133 -30.96 1.43 -5.58
C ALA A 133 -32.11 2.33 -5.08
N ARG A 134 -32.02 3.66 -5.27
CA ARG A 134 -33.07 4.62 -4.94
C ARG A 134 -34.29 4.51 -5.86
N GLU A 135 -34.07 4.43 -7.16
CA GLU A 135 -35.11 4.27 -8.19
C GLU A 135 -35.84 2.91 -8.04
N ALA A 136 -35.09 1.83 -7.75
CA ALA A 136 -35.68 0.51 -7.44
C ALA A 136 -36.43 0.49 -6.09
N GLY A 137 -36.04 1.35 -5.14
CA GLY A 137 -36.77 1.57 -3.89
C GLY A 137 -38.09 2.30 -4.11
N ALA A 138 -38.10 3.35 -4.94
CA ALA A 138 -39.29 4.13 -5.28
C ALA A 138 -40.31 3.31 -6.08
N ALA A 139 -39.87 2.52 -7.07
CA ALA A 139 -40.74 1.63 -7.84
C ALA A 139 -41.40 0.54 -6.96
N ARG A 140 -40.70 0.05 -5.93
CA ARG A 140 -41.28 -0.88 -4.94
C ARG A 140 -42.30 -0.22 -4.03
N GLN A 141 -42.11 1.04 -3.66
CA GLN A 141 -43.07 1.77 -2.82
C GLN A 141 -44.37 2.08 -3.59
N MET A 142 -44.27 2.33 -4.90
CA MET A 142 -45.44 2.47 -5.78
C MET A 142 -46.18 1.13 -5.98
N LEU A 143 -45.46 0.01 -6.13
CA LEU A 143 -46.08 -1.33 -6.26
C LEU A 143 -46.67 -1.84 -4.93
N ALA A 144 -46.10 -1.47 -3.77
CA ALA A 144 -46.67 -1.79 -2.46
C ALA A 144 -47.91 -0.94 -2.11
N GLY A 145 -48.16 0.13 -2.87
CA GLY A 145 -49.33 1.01 -2.72
C GLY A 145 -50.50 0.66 -3.63
N VAL A 146 -50.41 -0.39 -4.47
CA VAL A 146 -51.54 -0.90 -5.26
C VAL A 146 -52.27 -1.93 -4.40
N PRO A 147 -53.48 -1.64 -3.88
CA PRO A 147 -54.28 -2.62 -3.16
C PRO A 147 -54.63 -3.78 -4.10
N ASP A 148 -54.59 -4.99 -3.57
CA ASP A 148 -54.78 -6.26 -4.27
C ASP A 148 -55.74 -6.20 -5.44
N VAL A 149 -55.24 -6.62 -6.61
CA VAL A 149 -56.05 -6.94 -7.80
C VAL A 149 -57.10 -8.02 -7.47
N GLU A 150 -56.92 -8.76 -6.36
CA GLU A 150 -57.89 -9.72 -5.83
C GLU A 150 -59.19 -9.08 -5.32
N LEU A 151 -59.19 -7.80 -4.90
CA LEU A 151 -60.40 -7.07 -4.49
C LEU A 151 -61.29 -6.63 -5.67
N LEU A 152 -60.72 -6.53 -6.88
CA LEU A 152 -61.48 -6.26 -8.11
C LEU A 152 -62.07 -7.54 -8.71
N ALA A 153 -61.40 -8.69 -8.53
CA ALA A 153 -61.89 -9.99 -8.98
C ALA A 153 -63.07 -10.52 -8.14
N ALA A 154 -63.19 -10.10 -6.87
CA ALA A 154 -64.31 -10.48 -6.00
C ALA A 154 -65.57 -9.58 -6.16
N ARG A 155 -65.52 -8.55 -7.02
CA ARG A 155 -66.62 -7.58 -7.23
C ARG A 155 -67.18 -7.57 -8.67
N ALA A 156 -66.73 -8.48 -9.53
CA ALA A 156 -67.30 -8.74 -10.85
C ALA A 156 -68.01 -10.10 -10.83
#